data_AF-M0A8U3-F1
#
_entry.id   AF-M0A8U3-F1
#
_cell.length_a   1.000
_cell.length_b   1.000
_cell.length_c   1.000
_cell.angle_alpha   90.00
_cell.angle_beta   90.00
_cell.angle_gamma   90.00
#
_symmetry.space_group_name_H-M   'P 1'
#
loop_
_entity.id
_entity.type
_entity.pdbx_description
1 polymer ?
#
loop_
_entity_poly.entity_id
_entity_poly.type
_entity_poly.pdbx_seq_one_letter_code
_entity_poly.pdbx_strand_id
1 'polypeptide(L)'
;MIALFAGVLSAFLVLAGVLCLYEYTLYDAAETAAAPVRSRLYLASVLLITLLGLGGLIALATATVPPMTVVGVIGITAALPAFAQYLFHQELELDTGPLAGRVADRWL
;
A
#
# COMPACT_ATOMS: atom_id res chain seq x y z
N MET A 1 -25.66 -4.71 -1.86
CA MET A 1 -24.75 -4.57 -0.70
C MET A 1 -23.31 -4.91 -1.04
N ILE A 2 -23.03 -6.10 -1.59
CA ILE A 2 -21.63 -6.55 -1.77
C ILE A 2 -20.80 -5.75 -2.78
N ALA A 3 -21.41 -5.25 -3.85
CA ALA A 3 -20.73 -4.39 -4.82
C ALA A 3 -20.31 -3.05 -4.20
N LEU A 4 -21.16 -2.45 -3.35
CA LEU A 4 -20.83 -1.22 -2.63
C LEU A 4 -19.67 -1.46 -1.67
N PHE A 5 -19.71 -2.55 -0.89
CA PHE A 5 -18.63 -2.94 0.00
C PHE A 5 -17.31 -3.11 -0.76
N ALA A 6 -17.33 -3.87 -1.86
CA ALA A 6 -16.16 -4.06 -2.71
C ALA A 6 -15.62 -2.73 -3.24
N GLY A 7 -16.49 -1.81 -3.67
CA GLY A 7 -16.10 -0.49 -4.16
C GLY A 7 -15.44 0.38 -3.08
N VAL A 8 -16.01 0.41 -1.87
CA VAL A 8 -15.41 1.12 -0.73
C VAL A 8 -14.05 0.53 -0.37
N LEU A 9 -13.94 -0.80 -0.34
CA LEU A 9 -12.69 -1.50 -0.06
C LEU A 9 -11.62 -1.17 -1.12
N SER A 10 -11.99 -1.17 -2.40
CA SER A 10 -11.12 -0.75 -3.49
C SER A 10 -10.66 0.71 -3.34
N ALA A 11 -11.56 1.62 -2.97
CA ALA A 11 -11.20 3.02 -2.73
C ALA A 11 -10.22 3.18 -1.55
N PHE A 12 -10.43 2.46 -0.45
CA PHE A 12 -9.50 2.44 0.68
C PHE A 12 -8.14 1.86 0.28
N LEU A 13 -8.11 0.84 -0.58
CA LEU A 13 -6.85 0.27 -1.04
C LEU A 13 -6.05 1.27 -1.89
N VAL A 14 -6.72 2.06 -2.74
CA VAL A 14 -6.08 3.18 -3.46
C VAL A 14 -5.52 4.21 -2.49
N LEU A 15 -6.30 4.64 -1.50
CA LEU A 15 -5.85 5.61 -0.49
C LEU A 15 -4.66 5.09 0.32
N ALA A 16 -4.70 3.83 0.74
CA ALA A 16 -3.59 3.18 1.43
C ALA A 16 -2.34 3.14 0.54
N GLY A 17 -2.50 2.77 -0.74
CA GLY A 17 -1.40 2.79 -1.71
C GLY A 17 -0.79 4.19 -1.91
N VAL A 18 -1.61 5.24 -2.00
CA VAL A 18 -1.14 6.63 -2.07
C VAL A 18 -0.39 7.03 -0.81
N LEU A 19 -0.87 6.65 0.38
CA LEU A 19 -0.19 6.93 1.64
C LEU A 19 1.16 6.22 1.74
N CYS A 20 1.23 4.93 1.38
CA CYS A 20 2.50 4.20 1.35
C CYS A 20 3.45 4.74 0.27
N LEU A 21 2.94 5.19 -0.88
CA LEU A 21 3.76 5.82 -1.91
C LEU A 21 4.32 7.15 -1.42
N TYR A 22 3.50 7.95 -0.74
CA TYR A 22 3.96 9.18 -0.10
C TYR A 22 5.02 8.88 0.96
N GLU A 23 4.81 7.88 1.81
CA GLU A 23 5.84 7.45 2.76
C GLU A 23 7.13 7.03 2.06
N TYR A 24 7.04 6.31 0.93
CA TYR A 24 8.22 5.91 0.15
C TYR A 24 9.04 7.11 -0.33
N THR A 25 8.41 8.23 -0.71
CA THR A 25 9.13 9.43 -1.14
C THR A 25 9.77 10.21 0.01
N LEU A 26 9.49 9.83 1.27
CA LEU A 26 10.13 10.42 2.44
C LEU A 26 11.42 9.73 2.86
N TYR A 27 11.72 8.53 2.34
CA TYR A 27 13.02 7.90 2.59
C TYR A 27 14.12 8.60 1.78
N ASP A 28 15.27 8.76 2.41
CA ASP A 28 16.44 9.36 1.78
C ASP A 28 17.10 8.40 0.78
N ALA A 29 17.87 8.98 -0.15
CA ALA A 29 18.61 8.19 -1.14
C ALA A 29 19.62 7.23 -0.50
N ALA A 30 20.17 7.59 0.66
CA ALA A 30 21.07 6.72 1.41
C ALA A 30 20.35 5.49 1.98
N GLU A 31 19.15 5.65 2.54
CA GLU A 31 18.34 4.58 3.11
C GLU A 31 17.87 3.60 2.03
N THR A 32 17.38 4.14 0.91
CA THR A 32 16.95 3.31 -0.22
C THR A 32 18.11 2.58 -0.90
N ALA A 33 19.31 3.14 -0.89
CA ALA A 33 20.54 2.50 -1.37
C ALA A 33 21.12 1.47 -0.41
N ALA A 34 20.89 1.61 0.91
CA ALA A 34 21.33 0.64 1.92
C ALA A 34 20.59 -0.69 1.81
N ALA A 35 19.31 -0.67 1.42
CA ALA A 35 18.50 -1.88 1.22
C ALA A 35 17.76 -1.88 -0.14
N PRO A 36 18.48 -2.01 -1.27
CA PRO A 36 17.94 -1.74 -2.61
C PRO A 36 16.90 -2.77 -3.08
N VAL A 37 17.02 -4.03 -2.63
CA VAL A 37 16.04 -5.07 -2.97
C VAL A 37 14.75 -4.85 -2.18
N ARG A 38 14.86 -4.58 -0.87
CA ARG A 38 13.70 -4.38 0.01
C ARG A 38 12.96 -3.09 -0.30
N SER A 39 13.68 -2.01 -0.62
CA SER A 39 13.06 -0.74 -1.05
C SER A 39 12.27 -0.90 -2.36
N ARG A 40 12.80 -1.66 -3.33
CA ARG A 40 12.08 -1.99 -4.57
C ARG A 40 10.87 -2.91 -4.34
N LEU A 41 10.98 -3.89 -3.45
CA LEU A 41 9.87 -4.76 -3.08
C LEU A 41 8.74 -3.97 -2.42
N TYR A 42 9.08 -3.05 -1.51
CA TYR A 42 8.10 -2.16 -0.91
C TYR A 42 7.41 -1.32 -1.98
N LEU A 43 8.15 -0.61 -2.84
CA LEU A 43 7.57 0.18 -3.93
C LEU A 43 6.69 -0.67 -4.86
N ALA A 44 7.16 -1.86 -5.25
CA ALA A 44 6.40 -2.77 -6.12
C ALA A 44 5.09 -3.22 -5.49
N SER A 45 5.09 -3.55 -4.19
CA SER A 45 3.88 -3.93 -3.46
C SER A 45 2.89 -2.76 -3.33
N VAL A 46 3.38 -1.54 -3.12
CA VAL A 46 2.57 -0.32 -3.09
C VAL A 46 1.91 -0.06 -4.44
N LEU A 47 2.66 -0.17 -5.54
CA LEU A 47 2.12 -0.02 -6.88
C LEU A 47 1.07 -1.11 -7.18
N LEU A 48 1.35 -2.35 -6.81
CA LEU A 48 0.43 -3.47 -6.98
C LEU A 48 -0.92 -3.20 -6.30
N ILE A 49 -0.93 -2.84 -5.00
CA ILE A 49 -2.20 -2.61 -4.30
C ILE A 49 -2.95 -1.39 -4.84
N THR A 50 -2.24 -0.36 -5.28
CA THR A 50 -2.85 0.83 -5.88
C THR A 50 -3.55 0.47 -7.19
N LEU A 51 -2.88 -0.30 -8.04
CA LEU A 51 -3.43 -0.78 -9.31
C LEU A 51 -4.58 -1.77 -9.08
N LEU A 52 -4.51 -2.64 -8.07
CA LEU A 52 -5.62 -3.53 -7.71
C LEU A 52 -6.84 -2.75 -7.20
N GLY A 53 -6.64 -1.68 -6.43
CA GLY A 53 -7.70 -0.79 -6.00
C GLY A 53 -8.39 -0.10 -7.18
N LEU A 54 -7.60 0.52 -8.07
CA LEU A 54 -8.12 1.15 -9.30
C LEU A 54 -8.80 0.13 -10.22
N GLY A 55 -8.18 -1.02 -10.44
CA GLY A 55 -8.72 -2.12 -11.22
C GLY A 55 -10.02 -2.65 -10.65
N GLY A 56 -10.14 -2.75 -9.31
CA GLY A 56 -11.38 -3.12 -8.62
C GLY A 56 -12.50 -2.11 -8.86
N LEU A 57 -12.22 -0.81 -8.76
CA LEU A 57 -13.19 0.24 -9.06
C LEU A 57 -13.68 0.19 -10.52
N ILE A 58 -12.74 0.05 -11.46
CA ILE A 58 -13.06 -0.06 -12.89
C ILE A 58 -13.90 -1.32 -13.12
N ALA A 59 -13.49 -2.47 -12.60
CA ALA A 59 -14.18 -3.74 -12.81
C ALA A 59 -15.61 -3.75 -12.28
N LEU A 60 -15.85 -3.10 -11.14
CA LEU A 60 -17.18 -2.89 -10.59
C LEU A 60 -18.01 -1.92 -11.43
N ALA A 61 -17.42 -0.82 -11.90
CA ALA A 61 -18.09 0.17 -12.73
C ALA A 61 -18.50 -0.39 -14.10
N THR A 62 -17.68 -1.28 -14.68
CA THR A 62 -17.95 -1.94 -15.96
C THR A 62 -18.68 -3.28 -15.82
N ALA A 63 -18.98 -3.72 -14.60
CA ALA A 63 -19.57 -5.03 -14.30
C ALA A 63 -18.85 -6.23 -14.97
N THR A 64 -17.52 -6.12 -15.16
CA THR A 64 -16.72 -7.13 -15.87
C THR A 64 -16.30 -8.28 -14.97
N VAL A 65 -16.24 -8.05 -13.65
CA VAL A 65 -15.79 -9.04 -12.67
C VAL A 65 -16.79 -9.12 -11.51
N PRO A 66 -17.11 -10.32 -10.99
CA PRO A 66 -17.96 -10.46 -9.82
C PRO A 66 -17.37 -9.72 -8.59
N PRO A 67 -18.19 -9.01 -7.79
CA PRO A 67 -17.70 -8.28 -6.62
C PRO A 67 -16.95 -9.15 -5.60
N MET A 68 -17.33 -10.43 -5.47
CA MET A 68 -16.64 -11.38 -4.58
C MET A 68 -15.20 -11.65 -5.00
N THR A 69 -14.93 -11.68 -6.31
CA THR A 69 -13.56 -11.85 -6.81
C THR A 69 -12.71 -10.64 -6.45
N VAL A 70 -13.26 -9.43 -6.56
CA VAL A 70 -12.57 -8.19 -6.14
C VAL A 70 -12.23 -8.25 -4.65
N VAL A 71 -13.20 -8.59 -3.80
CA VAL A 71 -12.97 -8.72 -2.35
C VAL A 71 -11.92 -9.78 -2.03
N GLY A 72 -11.98 -10.95 -2.68
CA GLY A 72 -11.02 -12.03 -2.47
C GLY A 72 -9.58 -11.62 -2.84
N VAL A 73 -9.40 -11.00 -4.00
CA VAL A 73 -8.09 -10.51 -4.46
C VAL A 73 -7.54 -9.47 -3.50
N ILE A 74 -8.36 -8.49 -3.09
CA ILE A 74 -7.92 -7.47 -2.12
C ILE A 74 -7.58 -8.11 -0.78
N GLY A 75 -8.40 -9.03 -0.27
CA GLY A 75 -8.16 -9.69 1.02
C GLY A 75 -6.83 -10.44 1.08
N ILE A 76 -6.39 -11.06 -0.02
CA ILE A 76 -5.12 -11.78 -0.10
C ILE A 76 -3.93 -10.83 -0.22
N THR A 77 -4.10 -9.70 -0.91
CA THR A 77 -2.98 -8.83 -1.32
C THR A 77 -2.79 -7.59 -0.44
N ALA A 78 -3.80 -7.17 0.31
CA ALA A 78 -3.77 -5.91 1.06
C ALA A 78 -2.67 -5.84 2.13
N ALA A 79 -2.22 -6.97 2.66
CA ALA A 79 -1.17 -7.02 3.67
C ALA A 79 0.26 -6.94 3.10
N LEU A 80 0.43 -7.08 1.78
CA LEU A 80 1.76 -7.12 1.14
C LEU A 80 2.60 -5.87 1.41
N PRO A 81 2.09 -4.63 1.29
CA PRO A 81 2.89 -3.44 1.55
C PRO A 81 3.34 -3.33 2.99
N ALA A 82 2.47 -3.66 3.95
CA ALA A 82 2.82 -3.64 5.36
C ALA A 82 3.92 -4.66 5.68
N PHE A 83 3.86 -5.86 5.09
CA PHE A 83 4.90 -6.87 5.25
C PHE A 83 6.22 -6.45 4.59
N ALA A 84 6.17 -5.90 3.37
CA ALA A 84 7.36 -5.40 2.68
C ALA A 84 8.00 -4.21 3.42
N GLN A 85 7.18 -3.31 3.99
CA GLN A 85 7.62 -2.19 4.82
C GLN A 85 8.30 -2.67 6.09
N TYR A 86 7.72 -3.65 6.78
CA TYR A 86 8.33 -4.27 7.95
C TYR A 86 9.72 -4.85 7.64
N LEU A 87 9.85 -5.58 6.53
CA LEU A 87 11.15 -6.09 6.10
C LEU A 87 12.12 -4.96 5.78
N PHE A 88 11.67 -3.90 5.11
CA PHE A 88 12.53 -2.77 4.80
C PHE A 88 13.02 -2.06 6.07
N HIS A 89 12.14 -1.83 7.05
CA HIS A 89 12.48 -1.26 8.35
C HIS A 89 13.45 -2.12 9.15
N GLN A 90 13.25 -3.44 9.18
CA GLN A 90 14.18 -4.33 9.85
C GLN A 90 15.60 -4.26 9.29
N GLU A 91 15.76 -4.07 7.98
CA GLU A 91 17.09 -3.97 7.35
C GLU A 91 17.76 -2.62 7.63
N LEU A 92 16.95 -1.57 7.79
CA LEU A 92 17.43 -0.23 8.12
C LEU A 92 17.54 0.03 9.63
N GLU A 93 17.21 -0.97 10.46
CA GLU A 93 17.14 -0.85 11.92
C GLU A 93 16.25 0.32 12.37
N LEU A 94 15.15 0.56 11.64
CA LEU A 94 14.18 1.61 11.94
C LEU A 94 13.04 1.06 12.81
N ASP A 95 12.77 1.71 13.94
CA ASP A 95 11.62 1.38 14.78
C ASP A 95 10.28 1.84 14.18
N THR A 96 10.30 2.95 13.43
CA THR A 96 9.12 3.55 12.82
C THR A 96 9.42 4.14 11.44
N GLY A 97 8.38 4.26 10.62
CA GLY A 97 8.49 4.89 9.31
C GLY A 97 8.57 6.42 9.37
N PRO A 98 9.13 7.08 8.35
CA PRO A 98 9.32 8.53 8.32
C PRO A 98 8.00 9.31 8.38
N LEU A 99 6.91 8.74 7.84
CA LEU A 99 5.58 9.33 7.95
C LEU A 99 5.08 9.35 9.40
N ALA A 100 5.28 8.25 10.13
CA ALA A 100 4.88 8.14 11.53
C ALA A 100 5.65 9.14 12.42
N GLY A 101 6.97 9.27 12.19
CA GLY A 101 7.80 10.28 12.86
C GLY A 101 7.27 11.70 12.65
N ARG A 102 7.02 12.11 11.40
CA ARG A 102 6.51 13.46 11.10
C ARG A 102 5.11 13.74 11.64
N VAL A 103 4.27 12.71 11.77
CA VAL A 103 2.97 12.85 12.41
C VAL A 103 3.17 13.06 13.91
N ALA A 104 4.00 12.25 14.57
CA ALA A 104 4.30 12.42 15.99
C ALA A 104 4.85 13.83 16.29
N ASP A 105 5.81 14.31 15.48
CA ASP A 105 6.43 15.63 15.63
C ASP A 105 5.47 16.81 15.43
N ARG A 106 4.38 16.62 14.68
CA ARG A 106 3.38 17.68 14.43
C ARG A 106 2.33 17.82 15.53
N TRP A 107 2.18 16.81 16.38
CA TRP A 107 1.14 16.77 17.42
C TRP A 107 1.71 16.75 18.84
N LEU A 108 3.03 16.83 18.98
CA LEU A 108 3.76 17.15 20.20
C LEU A 108 4.15 18.62 20.22
#